data_AF-A0A4S2UWE6-F1
#
_entry.id   AF-A0A4S2UWE6-F1
#
_cell.length_a   1.000
_cell.length_b   1.000
_cell.length_c   1.000
_cell.angle_alpha   90.00
_cell.angle_beta   90.00
_cell.angle_gamma   90.00
#
_symmetry.space_group_name_H-M   'P 1'
#
loop_
_entity.id
_entity.type
_entity.pdbx_description
1 polymer ?
#
loop_
_entity_poly.entity_id
_entity_poly.type
_entity_poly.pdbx_seq_one_letter_code
_entity_poly.pdbx_strand_id
1 'polypeptide(L)'
;MSPRTPAGSSRVTLITDAALALLAERGMRGLTHRAVDERAGLPQGSTSNYARTRQSLLEATVRRLAEREAQVLAPGDLPVPGERRAASDTASGADGTAGIARGPAAAATPGDPAAPPATPGPDALVAALALALHRYLTHHADLLVCRYELALEATRRPGLRAFYDATGRQFREPLEALMAAAGSPEPERHALSLVAWCEGLMFSCAAGAYHRSVPTEAELRTGFGELLSGMLGAADAPGRAEPPGAATREASR
;
A
#
# COMPACT_ATOMS: atom_id res chain seq x y z
N MET A 1 24.08 22.91 22.87
CA MET A 1 22.65 23.28 22.83
C MET A 1 21.92 22.14 22.14
N SER A 2 21.39 21.17 22.91
CA SER A 2 20.76 19.97 22.35
C SER A 2 19.34 20.29 21.88
N PRO A 3 18.89 19.79 20.71
CA PRO A 3 17.53 20.03 20.25
C PRO A 3 16.55 19.27 21.15
N ARG A 4 15.59 19.99 21.75
CA ARG A 4 14.45 19.39 22.44
C ARG A 4 13.52 18.76 21.40
N THR A 5 13.56 17.45 21.26
CA THR A 5 12.51 16.69 20.54
C THR A 5 11.15 16.98 21.20
N PRO A 6 10.08 17.30 20.45
CA PRO A 6 8.82 17.71 21.04
C PRO A 6 8.12 16.50 21.68
N ALA A 7 8.22 16.37 23.01
CA ALA A 7 7.56 15.34 23.80
C ALA A 7 6.04 15.24 23.55
N GLY A 8 5.42 16.30 23.01
CA GLY A 8 4.01 16.30 22.58
C GLY A 8 3.71 15.37 21.41
N SER A 9 4.61 15.24 20.43
CA SER A 9 4.41 14.32 19.28
C SER A 9 4.46 12.86 19.73
N SER A 10 5.43 12.51 20.59
CA SER A 10 5.53 11.16 21.18
C SER A 10 4.28 10.79 21.99
N ARG A 11 3.71 11.74 22.75
CA ARG A 11 2.49 11.49 23.52
C ARG A 11 1.25 11.30 22.65
N VAL A 12 1.09 12.10 21.60
CA VAL A 12 -0.02 11.92 20.65
C VAL A 12 0.06 10.55 19.99
N THR A 13 1.25 10.15 19.55
CA THR A 13 1.49 8.82 18.98
C THR A 13 1.14 7.70 19.96
N LEU A 14 1.53 7.82 21.23
CA LEU A 14 1.16 6.83 22.26
C LEU A 14 -0.36 6.70 22.44
N ILE A 15 -1.07 7.82 22.50
CA ILE A 15 -2.54 7.84 22.64
C ILE A 15 -3.20 7.16 21.43
N THR A 16 -2.77 7.49 20.22
CA THR A 16 -3.41 6.96 19.00
C THR A 16 -2.99 5.52 18.69
N ASP A 17 -1.77 5.09 19.03
CA ASP A 17 -1.37 3.68 18.97
C ASP A 17 -2.15 2.84 19.99
N ALA A 18 -2.36 3.35 21.21
CA ALA A 18 -3.21 2.71 22.20
C ALA A 18 -4.67 2.61 21.71
N ALA A 19 -5.19 3.64 21.04
CA ALA A 19 -6.52 3.62 20.44
C ALA A 19 -6.67 2.55 19.35
N LEU A 20 -5.70 2.42 18.43
CA LEU A 20 -5.69 1.36 17.41
C LEU A 20 -5.69 -0.02 18.06
N ALA A 21 -4.81 -0.23 19.04
CA ALA A 21 -4.71 -1.54 19.65
C ALA A 21 -5.95 -1.91 20.50
N LEU A 22 -6.66 -0.93 21.09
CA LEU A 22 -7.98 -1.18 21.69
C LEU A 22 -9.04 -1.54 20.65
N LEU A 23 -9.02 -0.90 19.47
CA LEU A 23 -9.94 -1.27 18.39
C LEU A 23 -9.69 -2.70 17.91
N ALA A 24 -8.43 -3.07 17.68
CA ALA A 24 -8.07 -4.41 17.26
C ALA A 24 -8.49 -5.49 18.28
N GLU A 25 -8.33 -5.22 19.58
CA GLU A 25 -8.61 -6.22 20.63
C GLU A 25 -10.08 -6.25 21.09
N ARG A 26 -10.75 -5.08 21.11
CA ARG A 26 -12.04 -4.90 21.81
C ARG A 26 -13.12 -4.25 20.95
N GLY A 27 -12.80 -3.90 19.70
CA GLY A 27 -13.69 -3.22 18.76
C GLY A 27 -14.12 -1.82 19.21
N MET A 28 -15.06 -1.24 18.48
CA MET A 28 -15.56 0.13 18.71
C MET A 28 -16.13 0.41 20.12
N ARG A 29 -16.58 -0.64 20.83
CA ARG A 29 -17.10 -0.52 22.21
C ARG A 29 -15.99 -0.35 23.24
N GLY A 30 -14.81 -0.92 22.99
CA GLY A 30 -13.65 -0.78 23.86
C GLY A 30 -12.96 0.59 23.76
N LEU A 31 -13.20 1.33 22.66
CA LEU A 31 -12.57 2.63 22.44
C LEU A 31 -13.26 3.74 23.27
N THR A 32 -12.67 4.02 24.44
CA THR A 32 -13.06 5.11 25.36
C THR A 32 -11.83 5.84 25.85
N HIS A 33 -11.95 7.13 26.21
CA HIS A 33 -10.84 7.93 26.74
C HIS A 33 -10.13 7.26 27.92
N ARG A 34 -10.92 6.72 28.87
CA ARG A 34 -10.38 6.02 30.04
C ARG A 34 -9.58 4.77 29.63
N ALA A 35 -10.13 3.96 28.73
CA ALA A 35 -9.44 2.76 28.26
C ALA A 35 -8.15 3.11 27.51
N VAL A 36 -8.14 4.21 26.74
CA VAL A 36 -6.95 4.70 26.04
C VAL A 36 -5.89 5.17 27.05
N ASP A 37 -6.27 5.96 28.05
CA ASP A 37 -5.33 6.41 29.10
C ASP A 37 -4.71 5.22 29.84
N GLU A 38 -5.55 4.26 30.25
CA GLU A 38 -5.13 3.03 30.93
C GLU A 38 -4.15 2.22 30.07
N ARG A 39 -4.50 1.98 28.80
CA ARG A 39 -3.63 1.23 27.88
C ARG A 39 -2.33 1.95 27.58
N ALA A 40 -2.37 3.27 27.43
CA ALA A 40 -1.19 4.09 27.15
C ALA A 40 -0.30 4.30 28.40
N GLY A 41 -0.73 3.85 29.59
CA GLY A 41 -0.03 4.11 30.85
C GLY A 41 -0.02 5.59 31.22
N LEU A 42 -1.03 6.35 30.80
CA LEU A 42 -1.13 7.80 31.00
C LEU A 42 -2.07 8.14 32.15
N PRO A 43 -1.87 9.31 32.80
CA PRO A 43 -2.82 9.80 33.80
C PRO A 43 -4.24 9.93 33.23
N GLN A 44 -5.24 9.66 34.06
CA GLN A 44 -6.65 9.82 33.68
C GLN A 44 -6.93 11.24 33.19
N GLY A 45 -7.61 11.34 32.04
CA GLY A 45 -7.94 12.61 31.38
C GLY A 45 -6.92 13.06 30.33
N SER A 46 -5.80 12.35 30.15
CA SER A 46 -4.78 12.69 29.13
C SER A 46 -5.35 12.65 27.72
N THR A 47 -6.11 11.60 27.40
CA THR A 47 -6.78 11.44 26.11
C THR A 47 -7.86 12.49 25.94
N SER A 48 -8.60 12.87 27.00
CA SER A 48 -9.63 13.90 26.92
C SER A 48 -9.06 15.30 26.70
N ASN A 49 -7.87 15.57 27.24
CA ASN A 49 -7.14 16.80 26.98
C ASN A 49 -6.74 16.91 25.50
N TYR A 50 -6.26 15.81 24.91
CA TYR A 50 -5.90 15.75 23.49
C TYR A 50 -7.12 15.75 22.55
N ALA A 51 -8.07 14.84 22.78
CA ALA A 51 -9.25 14.61 21.97
C ALA A 51 -10.51 14.79 22.83
N ARG A 52 -11.03 16.01 22.92
CA ARG A 52 -12.15 16.34 23.83
C ARG A 52 -13.45 15.57 23.59
N THR A 53 -13.70 15.13 22.36
CA THR A 53 -14.96 14.46 21.99
C THR A 53 -14.69 13.06 21.46
N ARG A 54 -15.73 12.22 21.44
CA ARG A 54 -15.64 10.91 20.77
C ARG A 54 -15.31 11.07 19.28
N GLN A 55 -15.86 12.10 18.63
CA GLN A 55 -15.58 12.39 17.22
C GLN A 55 -14.09 12.70 17.00
N SER A 56 -13.49 13.57 17.81
CA SER A 56 -12.07 13.91 17.64
C SER A 56 -11.13 12.75 17.97
N LEU A 57 -11.51 11.87 18.90
CA LEU A 57 -10.77 10.64 19.16
C LEU A 57 -10.82 9.69 17.93
N LEU A 58 -11.99 9.56 17.30
CA LEU A 58 -12.15 8.74 16.10
C LEU A 58 -11.34 9.30 14.92
N GLU A 59 -11.41 10.60 14.68
CA GLU A 59 -10.63 11.26 13.61
C GLU A 59 -9.12 11.12 13.84
N ALA A 60 -8.65 11.28 15.09
CA ALA A 60 -7.25 11.04 15.43
C ALA A 60 -6.83 9.58 15.20
N THR A 61 -7.73 8.64 15.49
CA THR A 61 -7.49 7.21 15.29
C THR A 61 -7.48 6.85 13.79
N VAL A 62 -8.38 7.40 12.98
CA VAL A 62 -8.38 7.25 11.51
C VAL A 62 -7.09 7.79 10.91
N ARG A 63 -6.64 8.98 11.35
CA ARG A 63 -5.37 9.55 10.89
C ARG A 63 -4.19 8.64 11.25
N ARG A 64 -4.16 8.11 12.47
CA ARG A 64 -3.11 7.20 12.90
C ARG A 64 -3.14 5.88 12.12
N LEU A 65 -4.32 5.32 11.86
CA LEU A 65 -4.46 4.15 11.01
C LEU A 65 -3.85 4.43 9.63
N ALA A 66 -4.20 5.55 9.01
CA ALA A 66 -3.65 5.93 7.72
C ALA A 66 -2.11 6.09 7.76
N GLU A 67 -1.55 6.73 8.78
CA GLU A 67 -0.09 6.81 8.95
C GLU A 67 0.56 5.43 9.04
N ARG A 68 -0.07 4.48 9.75
CA ARG A 68 0.45 3.12 9.92
C ARG A 68 0.32 2.31 8.65
N GLU A 69 -0.81 2.36 7.96
CA GLU A 69 -1.01 1.69 6.67
C GLU A 69 -0.03 2.25 5.62
N ALA A 70 0.19 3.57 5.59
CA ALA A 70 1.14 4.18 4.68
C ALA A 70 2.58 3.73 4.95
N GLN A 71 2.97 3.47 6.20
CA GLN A 71 4.29 2.92 6.53
C GLN A 71 4.46 1.46 6.06
N VAL A 72 3.39 0.66 6.11
CA VAL A 72 3.42 -0.74 5.67
C VAL A 72 3.37 -0.85 4.15
N LEU A 73 2.58 0.02 3.51
CA LEU A 73 2.38 0.07 2.06
C LEU A 73 3.35 1.04 1.37
N ALA A 74 4.28 1.65 2.12
CA ALA A 74 5.22 2.63 1.59
C ALA A 74 6.07 2.02 0.48
N PRO A 75 6.22 2.71 -0.66
CA PRO A 75 7.08 2.28 -1.76
C PRO A 75 8.56 2.07 -1.43
N GLY A 76 9.03 2.45 -0.23
CA GLY A 76 10.44 2.36 0.18
C GLY A 76 10.99 0.93 0.25
N ASP A 77 10.11 -0.07 0.20
CA ASP A 77 10.45 -1.50 0.09
C ASP A 77 10.12 -2.11 -1.28
N LEU A 78 9.60 -1.33 -2.23
CA LEU A 78 9.48 -1.75 -3.63
C LEU A 78 10.87 -1.60 -4.25
N PRO A 79 11.40 -2.61 -4.95
CA PRO A 79 12.73 -2.55 -5.52
C PRO A 79 12.85 -1.33 -6.43
N VAL A 80 13.71 -0.39 -6.05
CA VAL A 80 14.20 0.65 -6.96
C VAL A 80 14.98 -0.02 -8.09
N PRO A 81 14.58 0.14 -9.36
CA PRO A 81 15.35 -0.39 -10.48
C PRO A 81 16.72 0.29 -10.53
N GLY A 82 17.80 -0.45 -10.27
CA GLY A 82 19.16 0.10 -10.41
C GLY A 82 20.28 -0.70 -9.76
N GLU A 83 20.02 -1.45 -8.69
CA GLU A 83 21.05 -2.34 -8.15
C GLU A 83 21.03 -3.66 -8.93
N ARG A 84 21.79 -3.70 -10.03
CA ARG A 84 22.39 -4.96 -10.47
C ARG A 84 23.12 -5.55 -9.26
N ARG A 85 22.47 -6.46 -8.53
CA ARG A 85 23.19 -7.42 -7.69
C ARG A 85 24.13 -8.14 -8.66
N ALA A 86 25.40 -7.76 -8.59
CA ALA A 86 26.46 -8.48 -9.26
C ALA A 86 26.28 -9.94 -8.92
N ALA A 87 25.94 -10.73 -9.94
CA ALA A 87 26.06 -12.16 -9.87
C ALA A 87 27.56 -12.46 -9.73
N SER A 88 27.98 -12.72 -8.50
CA SER A 88 29.24 -13.36 -8.10
C SER A 88 28.83 -14.40 -7.07
N ASP A 89 29.11 -15.69 -7.18
CA ASP A 89 30.01 -16.45 -8.02
C ASP A 89 29.50 -17.89 -8.09
N THR A 90 29.81 -18.62 -9.17
CA THR A 90 30.62 -19.86 -9.10
C THR A 90 30.76 -20.53 -10.47
N ALA A 91 31.92 -20.30 -11.11
CA ALA A 91 32.65 -21.26 -11.93
C ALA A 91 34.04 -20.63 -12.20
N SER A 92 35.05 -20.93 -11.38
CA SER A 92 36.04 -22.00 -11.57
C SER A 92 37.04 -21.76 -12.71
N GLY A 93 38.24 -21.30 -12.32
CA GLY A 93 39.54 -21.82 -12.80
C GLY A 93 40.19 -21.15 -14.01
N ALA A 94 41.29 -20.42 -13.80
CA ALA A 94 42.65 -20.83 -14.22
C ALA A 94 43.73 -19.75 -13.95
N ASP A 95 44.91 -20.26 -13.61
CA ASP A 95 46.22 -19.64 -13.35
C ASP A 95 46.70 -18.52 -14.29
N GLY A 96 47.64 -17.69 -13.78
CA GLY A 96 48.71 -17.14 -14.62
C GLY A 96 49.25 -15.73 -14.34
N THR A 97 49.98 -15.55 -13.23
CA THR A 97 51.19 -14.70 -13.07
C THR A 97 51.23 -13.18 -13.41
N ALA A 98 51.65 -12.44 -12.38
CA ALA A 98 52.63 -11.32 -12.35
C ALA A 98 52.21 -9.86 -12.60
N GLY A 99 52.66 -8.97 -11.69
CA GLY A 99 53.16 -7.64 -12.09
C GLY A 99 52.51 -6.38 -11.48
N ILE A 100 52.82 -6.10 -10.21
CA ILE A 100 53.11 -4.77 -9.60
C ILE A 100 52.64 -3.49 -10.34
N ALA A 101 51.73 -2.71 -9.74
CA ALA A 101 51.82 -1.24 -9.65
C ALA A 101 50.78 -0.67 -8.68
N ARG A 102 51.26 0.01 -7.64
CA ARG A 102 50.51 0.81 -6.68
C ARG A 102 50.59 2.27 -7.14
N GLY A 103 49.45 2.89 -7.45
CA GLY A 103 49.32 4.30 -7.86
C GLY A 103 47.96 4.87 -7.43
N PRO A 104 47.87 6.19 -7.14
CA PRO A 104 46.95 6.73 -6.14
C PRO A 104 45.51 6.94 -6.65
N ALA A 105 44.59 6.96 -5.69
CA ALA A 105 43.17 7.28 -5.83
C ALA A 105 42.95 8.58 -6.61
N ALA A 106 42.44 8.44 -7.84
CA ALA A 106 41.90 9.54 -8.62
C ALA A 106 40.44 9.78 -8.19
N ALA A 107 40.17 11.04 -7.88
CA ALA A 107 38.92 11.55 -7.35
C ALA A 107 37.70 11.12 -8.18
N ALA A 108 36.70 10.58 -7.48
CA ALA A 108 35.35 10.41 -8.02
C ALA A 108 34.77 11.78 -8.36
N THR A 109 34.54 12.04 -9.64
CA THR A 109 33.76 13.17 -10.12
C THR A 109 32.31 13.00 -9.64
N PRO A 110 31.63 14.04 -9.10
CA PRO A 110 30.21 13.97 -8.80
C PRO A 110 29.42 13.77 -10.10
N GLY A 111 28.72 12.64 -10.20
CA GLY A 111 27.87 12.30 -11.33
C GLY A 111 26.63 13.20 -11.42
N ASP A 112 26.15 13.32 -12.65
CA ASP A 112 24.98 14.07 -13.13
C ASP A 112 23.75 14.10 -12.20
N PRO A 113 22.93 15.18 -12.27
CA PRO A 113 21.63 15.21 -11.60
C PRO A 113 20.75 14.07 -12.13
N ALA A 114 20.32 13.23 -11.19
CA ALA A 114 19.42 12.10 -11.34
C ALA A 114 18.51 12.15 -12.57
N ALA A 115 18.73 11.22 -13.50
CA ALA A 115 17.72 10.80 -14.45
C ALA A 115 16.42 10.50 -13.66
N PRO A 116 15.23 10.84 -14.20
CA PRO A 116 13.97 10.46 -13.56
C PRO A 116 13.98 8.95 -13.30
N PRO A 117 13.48 8.49 -12.14
CA PRO A 117 13.49 7.06 -11.82
C PRO A 117 12.84 6.32 -12.97
N ALA A 118 13.58 5.37 -13.57
CA ALA A 118 13.06 4.55 -14.65
C ALA A 118 11.77 3.89 -14.16
N THR A 119 10.69 4.06 -14.92
CA THR A 119 9.41 3.44 -14.63
C THR A 119 9.62 1.94 -14.38
N PRO A 120 9.20 1.39 -13.23
CA PRO A 120 9.35 -0.03 -12.98
C PRO A 120 8.61 -0.81 -14.06
N GLY A 121 9.27 -1.80 -14.66
CA GLY A 121 8.62 -2.71 -15.59
C GLY A 121 7.43 -3.41 -14.92
N PRO A 122 6.47 -3.93 -15.70
CA PRO A 122 5.24 -4.55 -15.18
C PRO A 122 5.53 -5.66 -14.16
N ASP A 123 6.56 -6.47 -14.38
CA ASP A 123 6.98 -7.53 -13.45
C ASP A 123 7.46 -6.99 -12.10
N ALA A 124 8.18 -5.87 -12.11
CA ALA A 124 8.65 -5.22 -10.88
C ALA A 124 7.47 -4.64 -10.09
N LEU A 125 6.47 -4.07 -10.79
CA LEU A 125 5.23 -3.59 -10.18
C LEU A 125 4.41 -4.75 -9.57
N VAL A 126 4.29 -5.87 -10.28
CA VAL A 126 3.62 -7.09 -9.76
C VAL A 126 4.31 -7.61 -8.51
N ALA A 127 5.64 -7.76 -8.53
CA ALA A 127 6.41 -8.23 -7.39
C ALA A 127 6.27 -7.29 -6.18
N ALA A 128 6.34 -5.99 -6.43
CA ALA A 128 6.17 -4.93 -5.46
C ALA A 128 4.78 -4.99 -4.76
N LEU A 129 3.71 -5.06 -5.55
CA LEU A 129 2.34 -5.13 -5.03
C LEU A 129 2.07 -6.44 -4.27
N ALA A 130 2.56 -7.57 -4.79
CA ALA A 130 2.43 -8.87 -4.14
C ALA A 130 3.13 -8.92 -2.78
N LEU A 131 4.38 -8.41 -2.71
CA LEU A 131 5.13 -8.34 -1.46
C LEU A 131 4.45 -7.44 -0.43
N ALA A 132 3.97 -6.26 -0.85
CA ALA A 132 3.28 -5.32 0.03
C ALA A 132 2.01 -5.94 0.62
N LEU A 133 1.16 -6.56 -0.21
CA LEU A 133 -0.08 -7.19 0.25
C LEU A 133 0.20 -8.42 1.13
N HIS A 134 1.19 -9.26 0.78
CA HIS A 134 1.57 -10.41 1.60
C HIS A 134 2.02 -9.99 3.00
N ARG A 135 2.91 -8.99 3.09
CA ARG A 135 3.40 -8.46 4.37
C ARG A 135 2.28 -7.86 5.21
N TYR A 136 1.40 -7.09 4.57
CA TYR A 136 0.26 -6.49 5.24
C TYR A 136 -0.67 -7.56 5.83
N LEU A 137 -1.02 -8.60 5.05
CA LEU A 137 -1.85 -9.72 5.50
C LEU A 137 -1.19 -10.58 6.59
N THR A 138 0.13 -10.77 6.52
CA THR A 138 0.87 -11.65 7.44
C THR A 138 1.20 -10.97 8.77
N HIS A 139 1.51 -9.68 8.75
CA HIS A 139 2.08 -8.97 9.91
C HIS A 139 1.18 -7.88 10.49
N HIS A 140 0.14 -7.45 9.75
CA HIS A 140 -0.65 -6.27 10.10
C HIS A 140 -2.16 -6.52 10.01
N ALA A 141 -2.59 -7.74 10.27
CA ALA A 141 -4.01 -8.10 10.29
C ALA A 141 -4.81 -7.32 11.37
N ASP A 142 -4.15 -6.82 12.41
CA ASP A 142 -4.73 -5.93 13.41
C ASP A 142 -5.17 -4.58 12.80
N LEU A 143 -4.39 -4.04 11.85
CA LEU A 143 -4.75 -2.83 11.11
C LEU A 143 -6.00 -3.05 10.25
N LEU A 144 -6.20 -4.25 9.69
CA LEU A 144 -7.43 -4.60 8.96
C LEU A 144 -8.65 -4.57 9.85
N VAL A 145 -8.55 -5.15 11.05
CA VAL A 145 -9.65 -5.11 12.02
C VAL A 145 -9.98 -3.64 12.35
N CYS A 146 -8.97 -2.82 12.63
CA CYS A 146 -9.15 -1.39 12.89
C CYS A 146 -9.82 -0.68 11.71
N ARG A 147 -9.37 -0.94 10.48
CA ARG A 147 -9.92 -0.40 9.24
C ARG A 147 -11.40 -0.72 9.12
N TYR A 148 -11.79 -1.98 9.30
CA TYR A 148 -13.19 -2.40 9.19
C TYR A 148 -14.06 -1.84 10.31
N GLU A 149 -13.59 -1.82 11.56
CA GLU A 149 -14.30 -1.20 12.68
C GLU A 149 -14.58 0.29 12.41
N LEU A 150 -13.56 1.04 11.96
CA LEU A 150 -13.68 2.47 11.66
C LEU A 150 -14.53 2.73 10.41
N ALA A 151 -14.37 1.95 9.35
CA ALA A 151 -15.18 2.07 8.14
C ALA A 151 -16.66 1.82 8.44
N LEU A 152 -16.98 0.77 9.21
CA LEU A 152 -18.34 0.47 9.63
C LEU A 152 -18.90 1.57 10.54
N GLU A 153 -18.10 2.13 11.45
CA GLU A 153 -18.55 3.27 12.26
C GLU A 153 -18.81 4.53 11.43
N ALA A 154 -17.97 4.79 10.42
CA ALA A 154 -18.15 5.92 9.52
C ALA A 154 -19.50 5.85 8.77
N THR A 155 -20.00 4.65 8.45
CA THR A 155 -21.35 4.49 7.85
C THR A 155 -22.49 5.02 8.75
N ARG A 156 -22.26 5.09 10.06
CA ARG A 156 -23.23 5.57 11.05
C ARG A 156 -23.01 7.03 11.47
N ARG A 157 -21.94 7.68 10.99
CA ARG A 157 -21.52 9.02 11.41
C ARG A 157 -21.09 9.86 10.21
N PRO A 158 -21.95 10.74 9.67
CA PRO A 158 -21.64 11.54 8.48
C PRO A 158 -20.37 12.38 8.60
N GLY A 159 -20.12 12.99 9.77
CA GLY A 159 -18.90 13.76 10.01
C GLY A 159 -17.62 12.92 9.94
N LEU A 160 -17.66 11.70 10.51
CA LEU A 160 -16.53 10.77 10.41
C LEU A 160 -16.36 10.23 8.99
N ARG A 161 -17.47 10.00 8.26
CA ARG A 161 -17.43 9.54 6.87
C ARG A 161 -16.68 10.52 5.98
N ALA A 162 -16.98 11.82 6.07
CA ALA A 162 -16.29 12.84 5.30
C ALA A 162 -14.78 12.86 5.59
N PHE A 163 -14.40 12.71 6.87
CA PHE A 163 -13.00 12.65 7.28
C PHE A 163 -12.31 11.37 6.75
N TYR A 164 -12.95 10.21 6.93
CA TYR A 164 -12.44 8.91 6.47
C TYR A 164 -12.19 8.91 4.95
N ASP A 165 -13.15 9.42 4.17
CA ASP A 165 -13.02 9.50 2.71
C ASP A 165 -11.90 10.46 2.30
N ALA A 166 -11.73 11.58 3.02
CA ALA A 166 -10.65 12.53 2.75
C ALA A 166 -9.27 11.94 3.03
N THR A 167 -9.11 11.22 4.15
CA THR A 167 -7.86 10.52 4.48
C THR A 167 -7.59 9.39 3.48
N GLY A 168 -8.63 8.65 3.06
CA GLY A 168 -8.49 7.58 2.07
C GLY A 168 -8.02 8.04 0.69
N ARG A 169 -8.32 9.29 0.27
CA ARG A 169 -7.84 9.84 -1.01
C ARG A 169 -6.32 9.91 -1.11
N GLN A 170 -5.63 10.19 0.00
CA GLN A 170 -4.17 10.31 0.03
C GLN A 170 -3.44 9.01 -0.36
N PHE A 171 -4.11 7.86 -0.23
CA PHE A 171 -3.60 6.56 -0.66
C PHE A 171 -3.83 6.24 -2.13
N ARG A 172 -4.83 6.87 -2.75
CA ARG A 172 -5.19 6.58 -4.15
C ARG A 172 -4.29 7.31 -5.12
N GLU A 173 -3.91 8.56 -4.83
CA GLU A 173 -3.07 9.37 -5.71
C GLU A 173 -1.75 8.68 -6.11
N PRO A 174 -0.99 8.03 -5.19
CA PRO A 174 0.21 7.27 -5.58
C PRO A 174 -0.08 6.06 -6.48
N LEU A 175 -1.20 5.36 -6.26
CA LEU A 175 -1.59 4.21 -7.09
C LEU A 175 -2.00 4.67 -8.49
N GLU A 176 -2.73 5.78 -8.60
CA GLU A 176 -3.10 6.40 -9.87
C GLU A 176 -1.84 6.79 -10.67
N ALA A 177 -0.84 7.38 -10.00
CA ALA A 177 0.45 7.68 -10.62
C ALA A 177 1.22 6.43 -11.06
N LEU A 178 1.21 5.35 -10.26
CA LEU A 178 1.81 4.07 -10.63
C LEU A 178 1.12 3.44 -11.85
N MET A 179 -0.21 3.48 -11.91
CA MET A 179 -0.97 2.98 -13.07
C MET A 179 -0.66 3.79 -14.32
N ALA A 180 -0.60 5.11 -14.22
CA ALA A 180 -0.23 5.99 -15.33
C ALA A 180 1.19 5.68 -15.84
N ALA A 181 2.15 5.52 -14.93
CA ALA A 181 3.52 5.15 -15.28
C ALA A 181 3.58 3.77 -15.96
N ALA A 182 2.78 2.80 -15.51
CA ALA A 182 2.65 1.47 -16.11
C ALA A 182 1.97 1.45 -17.50
N GLY A 183 1.60 2.60 -18.06
CA GLY A 183 0.99 2.70 -19.40
C GLY A 183 -0.53 2.53 -19.41
N SER A 184 -1.19 2.67 -18.26
CA SER A 184 -2.64 2.56 -18.17
C SER A 184 -3.36 3.62 -19.02
N PRO A 185 -4.34 3.23 -19.87
CA PRO A 185 -5.18 4.18 -20.60
C PRO A 185 -6.18 4.90 -19.71
N GLU A 186 -6.54 4.32 -18.55
CA GLU A 186 -7.49 4.89 -17.59
C GLU A 186 -7.00 4.72 -16.15
N PRO A 187 -5.95 5.47 -15.73
CA PRO A 187 -5.25 5.27 -14.46
C PRO A 187 -6.17 5.34 -13.22
N GLU A 188 -7.10 6.28 -13.19
CA GLU A 188 -8.05 6.44 -12.08
C GLU A 188 -8.95 5.21 -11.91
N ARG A 189 -9.53 4.73 -13.02
CA ARG A 189 -10.40 3.54 -13.01
C ARG A 189 -9.61 2.28 -12.65
N HIS A 190 -8.41 2.11 -13.20
CA HIS A 190 -7.57 0.94 -12.93
C HIS A 190 -7.05 0.93 -11.49
N ALA A 191 -6.68 2.08 -10.92
CA ALA A 191 -6.32 2.18 -9.51
C ALA A 191 -7.49 1.80 -8.60
N LEU A 192 -8.71 2.26 -8.89
CA LEU A 192 -9.91 1.86 -8.15
C LEU A 192 -10.18 0.35 -8.25
N SER A 193 -9.98 -0.23 -9.43
CA SER A 193 -10.19 -1.66 -9.65
C SER A 193 -9.15 -2.52 -8.90
N LEU A 194 -7.89 -2.07 -8.90
CA LEU A 194 -6.81 -2.68 -8.11
C LEU A 194 -7.12 -2.65 -6.62
N VAL A 195 -7.52 -1.48 -6.10
CA VAL A 195 -7.92 -1.32 -4.70
C VAL A 195 -9.10 -2.23 -4.38
N ALA A 196 -10.14 -2.28 -5.23
CA ALA A 196 -11.31 -3.13 -5.00
C ALA A 196 -10.94 -4.62 -4.93
N TRP A 197 -10.04 -5.09 -5.79
CA TRP A 197 -9.53 -6.45 -5.76
C TRP A 197 -8.74 -6.75 -4.48
N CYS A 198 -7.80 -5.87 -4.11
CA CYS A 198 -7.06 -5.99 -2.86
C CYS A 198 -7.98 -6.00 -1.64
N GLU A 199 -8.98 -5.11 -1.57
CA GLU A 199 -9.97 -5.05 -0.49
C GLU A 199 -10.79 -6.33 -0.39
N GLY A 200 -11.20 -6.92 -1.51
CA GLY A 200 -11.88 -8.21 -1.53
C GLY A 200 -11.04 -9.33 -0.92
N LEU A 201 -9.75 -9.36 -1.25
CA LEU A 201 -8.81 -10.33 -0.70
C LEU A 201 -8.55 -10.11 0.79
N MET A 202 -8.30 -8.86 1.18
CA MET A 202 -8.10 -8.45 2.58
C MET A 202 -9.30 -8.80 3.44
N PHE A 203 -10.52 -8.52 2.97
CA PHE A 203 -11.75 -8.86 3.66
C PHE A 203 -11.90 -10.37 3.79
N SER A 204 -11.64 -11.11 2.70
CA SER A 204 -11.74 -12.57 2.69
C SER A 204 -10.80 -13.22 3.71
N CYS A 205 -9.56 -12.71 3.84
CA CYS A 205 -8.58 -13.21 4.79
C CYS A 205 -8.91 -12.84 6.25
N ALA A 206 -9.42 -11.63 6.48
CA ALA A 206 -9.67 -11.12 7.83
C ALA A 206 -11.03 -11.55 8.42
N ALA A 207 -12.08 -11.60 7.60
CA ALA A 207 -13.47 -11.74 8.06
C ALA A 207 -14.33 -12.70 7.20
N GLY A 208 -13.84 -13.20 6.07
CA GLY A 208 -14.59 -14.02 5.13
C GLY A 208 -14.69 -15.51 5.46
N ALA A 209 -15.57 -16.22 4.75
CA ALA A 209 -15.86 -17.64 4.92
C ALA A 209 -14.81 -18.60 4.31
N TYR A 210 -13.85 -18.11 3.52
CA TYR A 210 -12.86 -18.90 2.77
C TYR A 210 -11.51 -19.10 3.48
N HIS A 211 -11.49 -18.90 4.79
CA HIS A 211 -10.42 -19.28 5.72
C HIS A 211 -9.09 -18.49 5.64
N ARG A 212 -8.45 -18.45 6.82
CA ARG A 212 -7.23 -17.73 7.22
C ARG A 212 -5.92 -18.17 6.54
N SER A 213 -5.94 -18.80 5.37
CA SER A 213 -4.70 -18.94 4.60
C SER A 213 -4.41 -17.63 3.92
N VAL A 214 -3.56 -16.83 4.54
CA VAL A 214 -2.91 -15.72 3.86
C VAL A 214 -2.25 -16.29 2.59
N PRO A 215 -2.62 -15.80 1.39
CA PRO A 215 -2.00 -16.27 0.16
C PRO A 215 -0.49 -16.07 0.20
N THR A 216 0.23 -17.05 -0.33
CA THR A 216 1.68 -16.93 -0.49
C THR A 216 2.00 -15.78 -1.44
N GLU A 217 3.21 -15.21 -1.30
CA GLU A 217 3.67 -14.16 -2.21
C GLU A 217 3.63 -14.61 -3.68
N ALA A 218 3.86 -15.89 -3.96
CA ALA A 218 3.78 -16.46 -5.31
C ALA A 218 2.35 -16.44 -5.87
N GLU A 219 1.36 -16.86 -5.08
CA GLU A 219 -0.06 -16.80 -5.48
C GLU A 219 -0.51 -15.35 -5.72
N LEU A 220 -0.05 -14.42 -4.89
CA LEU A 220 -0.31 -12.99 -5.06
C LEU A 220 0.33 -12.43 -6.33
N ARG A 221 1.57 -12.82 -6.64
CA ARG A 221 2.23 -12.44 -7.91
C ARG A 221 1.44 -12.91 -9.12
N THR A 222 0.95 -14.15 -9.10
CA THR A 222 0.07 -14.65 -10.17
C THR A 222 -1.20 -13.81 -10.28
N GLY A 223 -1.91 -13.58 -9.17
CA GLY A 223 -3.16 -12.81 -9.18
C GLY A 223 -2.98 -11.35 -9.63
N PHE A 224 -1.94 -10.65 -9.17
CA PHE A 224 -1.62 -9.31 -9.64
C PHE A 224 -1.20 -9.30 -11.11
N GLY A 225 -0.43 -10.29 -11.56
CA GLY A 225 -0.02 -10.44 -12.96
C GLY A 225 -1.22 -10.60 -13.90
N GLU A 226 -2.16 -11.48 -13.58
CA GLU A 226 -3.41 -11.66 -14.32
C GLU A 226 -4.26 -10.39 -14.34
N LEU A 227 -4.41 -9.74 -13.18
CA LEU A 227 -5.18 -8.51 -13.03
C LEU A 227 -4.60 -7.37 -13.87
N LEU A 228 -3.29 -7.10 -13.74
CA LEU A 228 -2.64 -6.01 -14.45
C LEU A 228 -2.54 -6.28 -15.96
N SER A 229 -2.30 -7.52 -16.37
CA SER A 229 -2.33 -7.90 -17.80
C SER A 229 -3.72 -7.67 -18.40
N GLY A 230 -4.78 -7.99 -17.66
CA GLY A 230 -6.16 -7.74 -18.08
C GLY A 230 -6.52 -6.26 -18.16
N MET A 231 -6.00 -5.43 -17.26
CA MET A 231 -6.26 -3.98 -17.24
C MET A 231 -5.46 -3.20 -18.29
N LEU A 232 -4.16 -3.48 -18.38
CA LEU A 232 -3.25 -2.73 -19.24
C LEU A 232 -3.30 -3.21 -20.69
N GLY A 233 -3.80 -4.43 -20.89
CA GLY A 233 -3.92 -5.08 -22.20
C GLY A 233 -2.57 -5.49 -22.77
N ALA A 234 -2.58 -6.56 -23.57
CA ALA A 234 -1.69 -6.58 -24.71
C ALA A 234 -2.22 -5.51 -25.68
N ALA A 235 -1.38 -4.58 -26.13
CA ALA A 235 -1.75 -3.53 -27.08
C ALA A 235 -2.17 -4.05 -28.48
N ASP A 236 -2.60 -5.31 -28.62
CA ASP A 236 -3.07 -5.92 -29.85
C ASP A 236 -4.17 -6.96 -29.56
N ALA A 237 -5.42 -6.54 -29.67
CA ALA A 237 -6.50 -7.43 -30.08
C ALA A 237 -6.95 -7.00 -31.48
N PRO A 238 -6.38 -7.55 -32.56
CA PRO A 238 -6.87 -7.25 -33.90
C PRO A 238 -8.25 -7.89 -34.09
N GLY A 239 -9.22 -7.07 -34.46
CA GLY A 239 -10.45 -7.54 -35.10
C GLY A 239 -11.57 -7.98 -34.16
N ARG A 240 -12.32 -7.02 -33.60
CA ARG A 240 -13.78 -7.20 -33.58
C ARG A 240 -14.25 -6.98 -35.01
N ALA A 241 -14.30 -8.07 -35.78
CA ALA A 241 -14.96 -8.08 -37.08
C ALA A 241 -16.39 -7.56 -36.89
N GLU A 242 -16.69 -6.46 -37.57
CA GLU A 242 -18.02 -5.93 -37.75
C GLU A 242 -18.90 -7.06 -38.33
N PRO A 243 -20.05 -7.39 -37.72
CA PRO A 243 -20.91 -8.43 -38.27
C PRO A 243 -21.36 -8.00 -39.68
N PRO A 244 -21.30 -8.88 -40.69
CA PRO A 244 -21.70 -8.51 -42.04
C PRO A 244 -23.15 -8.04 -42.04
N GLY A 245 -23.37 -6.84 -42.58
CA GLY A 245 -24.67 -6.24 -42.76
C GLY A 245 -25.62 -7.21 -43.46
N ALA A 246 -26.72 -7.53 -42.79
CA ALA A 246 -27.82 -8.27 -43.37
C ALA A 246 -28.55 -7.39 -44.39
N ALA A 247 -28.03 -7.34 -45.61
CA ALA A 247 -28.75 -6.85 -46.77
C ALA A 247 -29.53 -7.99 -47.41
N THR A 248 -30.82 -8.14 -47.09
CA THR A 248 -31.81 -8.92 -47.86
C THR A 248 -33.20 -8.65 -47.25
N ARG A 249 -34.30 -8.28 -47.92
CA ARG A 249 -34.69 -8.20 -49.33
C ARG A 249 -36.01 -7.39 -49.38
N GLU A 250 -36.18 -6.53 -50.38
CA GLU A 250 -37.50 -6.19 -50.90
C GLU A 250 -38.18 -7.46 -51.44
N ALA A 251 -39.44 -7.68 -51.07
CA ALA A 251 -40.43 -8.39 -51.89
C ALA A 251 -41.86 -8.14 -51.36
N SER A 252 -42.54 -7.20 -52.02
CA SER A 252 -43.96 -7.27 -52.44
C SER A 252 -45.04 -7.65 -51.40
N ARG A 253 -45.78 -6.65 -50.92
CA ARG A 253 -47.24 -6.53 -51.12
C ARG A 253 -47.76 -5.14 -50.76
#